data_AF-A0A2E0HYL6-F1
#
_entry.id   AF-A0A2E0HYL6-F1
#
_cell.length_a   1.000
_cell.length_b   1.000
_cell.length_c   1.000
_cell.angle_alpha   90.00
_cell.angle_beta   90.00
_cell.angle_gamma   90.00
#
_symmetry.space_group_name_H-M   'P 1'
#
loop_
_entity.id
_entity.type
_entity.pdbx_description
1 polymer ?
#
loop_
_entity_poly.entity_id
_entity_poly.type
_entity_poly.pdbx_seq_one_letter_code
_entity_poly.pdbx_strand_id
1 'polypeptide(L)'
;MTLKRMDLWKHWKEAVFESFPELYHHSTWAEWEGKGTSLTAKVYGTDKNWYINKAREVEIWNEKSCIYNNIIYPRTGENVPCFGMDLMGFFEKKVIIVFDFQHPIEHCSFSVQGLPKSEGDYRFFEPGNHFSDNIYIAKCTFDEVDEHLETFKKYLTVYRDMLESKKPSQNLMYKTYHDFDKYMRALDPVSGYLKGKFGEEKAESLVDDFLFCYG
;
A
#
# COMPACT_ATOMS: atom_id res chain seq x y z
N MET A 1 21.21 -4.07 23.62
CA MET A 1 19.79 -4.48 23.67
C MET A 1 19.33 -4.59 22.24
N THR A 2 18.97 -5.79 21.79
CA THR A 2 18.36 -5.97 20.46
C THR A 2 16.98 -5.33 20.53
N LEU A 3 16.74 -4.29 19.72
CA LEU A 3 15.44 -3.66 19.57
C LEU A 3 14.40 -4.76 19.27
N LYS A 4 13.47 -5.00 20.20
CA LYS A 4 12.38 -5.94 19.96
C LYS A 4 11.53 -5.34 18.84
N ARG A 5 11.50 -5.98 17.68
CA ARG A 5 10.68 -5.54 16.54
C ARG A 5 9.23 -5.40 17.00
N MET A 6 8.70 -4.19 16.88
CA MET A 6 7.27 -3.94 17.04
C MET A 6 6.56 -4.44 15.78
N ASP A 7 5.86 -5.56 15.88
CA ASP A 7 5.15 -6.18 14.75
C ASP A 7 3.65 -5.85 14.80
N LEU A 8 3.34 -4.54 14.84
CA LEU A 8 1.97 -4.02 14.95
C LEU A 8 1.06 -4.53 13.82
N TRP A 9 1.63 -4.73 12.63
CA TRP A 9 0.90 -5.05 11.41
C TRP A 9 0.94 -6.54 11.04
N LYS A 10 1.27 -7.42 12.00
CA LYS A 10 1.42 -8.85 11.74
C LYS A 10 0.17 -9.47 11.10
N HIS A 11 -0.99 -9.34 11.75
CA HIS A 11 -2.24 -9.95 11.28
C HIS A 11 -2.73 -9.33 9.96
N TRP A 12 -2.36 -8.07 9.68
CA TRP A 12 -2.65 -7.39 8.42
C TRP A 12 -1.85 -7.97 7.26
N LYS A 13 -0.54 -8.16 7.47
CA LYS A 13 0.33 -8.83 6.51
C LYS A 13 -0.13 -10.26 6.25
N GLU A 14 -0.46 -11.01 7.30
CA GLU A 14 -1.00 -12.37 7.19
C GLU A 14 -2.28 -12.39 6.35
N ALA A 15 -3.24 -11.49 6.60
CA ALA A 15 -4.47 -11.40 5.81
C ALA A 15 -4.22 -11.15 4.31
N VAL A 16 -3.21 -10.36 3.95
CA VAL A 16 -2.82 -10.16 2.53
C VAL A 16 -2.33 -11.47 1.91
N PHE A 17 -1.41 -12.17 2.56
CA PHE A 17 -0.83 -13.41 2.00
C PHE A 17 -1.80 -14.60 2.06
N GLU A 18 -2.74 -14.62 3.00
CA GLU A 18 -3.86 -15.58 3.01
C GLU A 18 -4.83 -15.29 1.86
N SER A 19 -5.09 -14.02 1.56
CA SER A 19 -5.96 -13.62 0.45
C SER A 19 -5.31 -13.80 -0.92
N PHE A 20 -3.99 -13.73 -0.99
CA PHE A 20 -3.19 -13.85 -2.22
C PHE A 20 -2.00 -14.80 -2.02
N PRO A 21 -2.24 -16.11 -1.84
CA PRO A 21 -1.19 -17.09 -1.62
C PRO A 21 -0.27 -17.26 -2.84
N GLU A 22 -0.65 -16.72 -3.99
CA GLU A 22 0.15 -16.71 -5.21
C GLU A 22 1.29 -15.68 -5.17
N LEU A 23 1.27 -14.75 -4.20
CA LEU A 23 2.35 -13.80 -3.97
C LEU A 23 3.56 -14.50 -3.34
N TYR A 24 4.64 -14.61 -4.09
CA TYR A 24 5.93 -15.06 -3.58
C TYR A 24 6.89 -13.88 -3.43
N HIS A 25 7.76 -13.95 -2.42
CA HIS A 25 8.84 -12.96 -2.27
C HIS A 25 9.76 -13.04 -3.48
N HIS A 26 9.81 -11.98 -4.27
CA HIS A 26 10.60 -11.93 -5.49
C HIS A 26 11.99 -11.36 -5.22
N SER A 27 12.06 -10.25 -4.50
CA SER A 27 13.33 -9.62 -4.14
C SER A 27 13.19 -8.69 -2.95
N THR A 28 14.30 -8.46 -2.26
CA THR A 28 14.44 -7.36 -1.29
C THR A 28 15.23 -6.25 -1.97
N TRP A 29 14.60 -5.09 -2.15
CA TRP A 29 15.20 -3.92 -2.79
C TRP A 29 16.11 -3.15 -1.84
N ALA A 30 15.69 -2.99 -0.58
CA ALA A 30 16.50 -2.37 0.45
C ALA A 30 16.26 -2.95 1.84
N GLU A 31 17.34 -2.95 2.63
CA GLU A 31 17.32 -3.12 4.09
C GLU A 31 18.23 -2.04 4.67
N TRP A 32 17.64 -1.05 5.34
CA TRP A 32 18.37 0.09 5.87
C TRP A 32 18.21 0.20 7.37
N GLU A 33 19.25 0.71 8.01
CA GLU A 33 19.22 1.18 9.39
C GLU A 33 19.82 2.59 9.44
N GLY A 34 19.17 3.47 10.18
CA GLY A 34 19.58 4.87 10.31
C GLY A 34 18.89 5.55 11.49
N LYS A 35 19.68 6.18 12.36
CA LYS A 35 19.19 6.96 13.53
C LYS A 35 18.14 6.19 14.37
N GLY A 36 18.41 4.92 14.66
CA GLY A 36 17.53 4.03 15.43
C GLY A 36 16.23 3.66 14.73
N THR A 37 16.16 3.82 13.41
CA THR A 37 15.03 3.46 12.56
C THR A 37 15.49 2.46 11.52
N SER A 38 14.68 1.43 11.29
CA SER A 38 14.92 0.38 10.30
C SER A 38 13.90 0.50 9.17
N LEU A 39 14.27 0.06 7.98
CA LEU A 39 13.41 0.03 6.80
C LEU A 39 13.69 -1.24 5.99
N THR A 40 12.62 -1.90 5.54
CA THR A 40 12.70 -2.91 4.47
C THR A 40 11.80 -2.53 3.32
N ALA A 41 12.29 -2.71 2.10
CA ALA A 41 11.54 -2.55 0.87
C ALA A 41 11.60 -3.86 0.08
N LYS A 42 10.46 -4.48 -0.21
CA LYS A 42 10.38 -5.80 -0.85
C LYS A 42 9.41 -5.81 -2.02
N VAL A 43 9.76 -6.59 -3.03
CA VAL A 43 8.90 -6.88 -4.16
C VAL A 43 8.39 -8.31 -4.05
N TYR A 44 7.10 -8.47 -4.26
CA TYR A 44 6.43 -9.75 -4.39
C TYR A 44 5.94 -9.89 -5.83
N GLY A 45 6.12 -11.09 -6.39
CA GLY A 45 5.66 -11.44 -7.72
C GLY A 45 4.59 -12.52 -7.66
N THR A 46 4.00 -12.83 -8.81
CA THR A 46 3.16 -14.03 -8.98
C THR A 46 3.58 -14.75 -10.26
N ASP A 47 3.12 -15.99 -10.41
CA ASP A 47 3.34 -16.74 -11.64
C ASP A 47 2.81 -15.98 -12.87
N LYS A 48 3.42 -16.24 -14.03
CA LYS A 48 3.05 -15.56 -15.29
C LYS A 48 1.57 -15.71 -15.67
N ASN A 49 0.92 -16.76 -15.18
CA ASN A 49 -0.48 -17.09 -15.46
C ASN A 49 -1.46 -16.48 -14.45
N TRP A 50 -0.98 -15.81 -13.41
CA TRP A 50 -1.84 -15.16 -12.42
C TRP A 50 -2.07 -13.68 -12.71
N TYR A 51 -3.06 -13.09 -12.04
CA TYR A 51 -3.62 -11.79 -12.40
C TYR A 51 -2.88 -10.59 -11.80
N ILE A 52 -1.88 -10.81 -10.94
CA ILE A 52 -1.11 -9.75 -10.28
C ILE A 52 0.26 -9.60 -10.94
N ASN A 53 0.68 -8.38 -11.25
CA ASN A 53 2.01 -8.12 -11.80
C ASN A 53 3.06 -8.07 -10.68
N LYS A 54 2.83 -7.22 -9.68
CA LYS A 54 3.69 -7.12 -8.50
C LYS A 54 2.89 -6.63 -7.30
N ALA A 55 3.37 -6.93 -6.09
CA ALA A 55 3.07 -6.14 -4.91
C ALA A 55 4.37 -5.56 -4.35
N ARG A 56 4.34 -4.30 -3.90
CA ARG A 56 5.51 -3.65 -3.30
C ARG A 56 5.21 -3.27 -1.86
N GLU A 57 6.08 -3.71 -0.96
CA GLU A 57 5.98 -3.53 0.48
C GLU A 57 7.11 -2.61 0.95
N VAL A 58 6.78 -1.58 1.73
CA VAL A 58 7.74 -0.85 2.56
C VAL A 58 7.29 -0.95 4.01
N GLU A 59 8.18 -1.38 4.88
CA GLU A 59 7.97 -1.38 6.33
C GLU A 59 9.06 -0.53 6.96
N ILE A 60 8.67 0.44 7.78
CA ILE A 60 9.58 1.36 8.49
C ILE A 60 9.25 1.31 9.97
N TRP A 61 10.22 1.01 10.81
CA TRP A 61 9.95 0.86 12.24
C TRP A 61 11.09 1.34 13.14
N ASN A 62 10.72 1.65 14.38
CA ASN A 62 11.61 1.87 15.51
C ASN A 62 10.89 1.46 16.80
N GLU A 63 11.40 1.84 17.97
CA GLU A 63 10.78 1.53 19.27
C GLU A 63 9.37 2.10 19.48
N LYS A 64 9.01 3.16 18.75
CA LYS A 64 7.78 3.94 18.99
C LYS A 64 6.81 3.89 17.82
N SER A 65 7.30 3.67 16.61
CA SER A 65 6.50 3.74 15.38
C SER A 65 6.71 2.52 14.50
N CYS A 66 5.66 2.12 13.80
CA CYS A 66 5.70 1.10 12.75
C CYS A 66 4.76 1.53 11.62
N ILE A 67 5.32 1.76 10.44
CA ILE A 67 4.61 2.16 9.23
C ILE A 67 4.73 1.02 8.23
N TYR A 68 3.60 0.56 7.70
CA TYR A 68 3.53 -0.47 6.68
C TYR A 68 2.75 0.06 5.48
N ASN A 69 3.41 0.14 4.33
CA ASN A 69 2.82 0.60 3.09
C ASN A 69 2.92 -0.50 2.03
N ASN A 70 1.79 -0.88 1.43
CA ASN A 70 1.73 -1.91 0.42
C ASN A 70 0.81 -1.48 -0.73
N ILE A 71 1.24 -1.70 -1.98
CA ILE A 71 0.38 -1.57 -3.16
C ILE A 71 0.51 -2.83 -3.99
N ILE A 72 -0.63 -3.42 -4.31
CA ILE A 72 -0.77 -4.55 -5.24
C ILE A 72 -1.18 -4.01 -6.60
N TYR A 73 -0.28 -4.14 -7.58
CA TYR A 73 -0.49 -3.75 -8.96
C TYR A 73 -0.99 -4.98 -9.76
N PRO A 74 -2.24 -4.98 -10.25
CA PRO A 74 -2.71 -6.06 -11.08
C PRO A 74 -1.99 -6.06 -12.44
N ARG A 75 -2.13 -7.14 -13.20
CA ARG A 75 -1.88 -7.08 -14.63
C ARG A 75 -2.85 -6.08 -15.27
N THR A 76 -2.56 -5.69 -16.50
CA THR A 76 -3.31 -4.63 -17.20
C THR A 76 -4.31 -5.22 -18.20
N GLY A 77 -5.13 -4.35 -18.80
CA GLY A 77 -6.07 -4.71 -19.89
C GLY A 77 -7.55 -4.75 -19.49
N GLU A 78 -7.87 -4.82 -18.20
CA GLU A 78 -9.24 -5.02 -17.72
C GLU A 78 -9.75 -3.89 -16.81
N ASN A 79 -9.03 -2.77 -16.76
CA ASN A 79 -9.39 -1.60 -15.96
C ASN A 79 -9.64 -1.94 -14.47
N VAL A 80 -8.80 -2.83 -13.92
CA VAL A 80 -8.81 -3.20 -12.49
C VAL A 80 -7.96 -2.18 -11.72
N PRO A 81 -8.46 -1.63 -10.60
CA PRO A 81 -7.68 -0.71 -9.77
C PRO A 81 -6.50 -1.43 -9.11
N CYS A 82 -5.49 -0.70 -8.66
CA CYS A 82 -4.57 -1.20 -7.66
C CYS A 82 -5.30 -1.41 -6.33
N PHE A 83 -4.72 -2.21 -5.43
CA PHE A 83 -5.14 -2.22 -4.02
C PHE A 83 -4.01 -1.66 -3.17
N GLY A 84 -4.25 -0.52 -2.54
CA GLY A 84 -3.26 0.16 -1.72
C GLY A 84 -3.64 0.18 -0.25
N MET A 85 -2.64 0.10 0.61
CA MET A 85 -2.78 0.34 2.05
C MET A 85 -1.59 1.12 2.60
N ASP A 86 -1.89 1.99 3.56
CA ASP A 86 -0.94 2.76 4.34
C ASP A 86 -1.33 2.69 5.81
N LEU A 87 -0.65 1.80 6.54
CA LEU A 87 -0.89 1.50 7.94
C LEU A 87 0.17 2.22 8.77
N MET A 88 -0.20 3.34 9.39
CA MET A 88 0.72 4.27 10.02
C MET A 88 0.56 4.28 11.54
N GLY A 89 1.39 3.52 12.25
CA GLY A 89 1.49 3.57 13.70
C GLY A 89 2.56 4.58 14.11
N PHE A 90 2.18 5.79 14.52
CA PHE A 90 3.14 6.84 14.88
C PHE A 90 3.65 6.71 16.32
N PHE A 91 2.73 6.40 17.23
CA PHE A 91 2.95 6.07 18.64
C PHE A 91 1.68 5.42 19.18
N GLU A 92 1.73 4.82 20.37
CA GLU A 92 0.64 4.00 20.96
C GLU A 92 -0.76 4.62 20.84
N LYS A 93 -0.88 5.95 20.99
CA LYS A 93 -2.17 6.67 20.95
C LYS A 93 -2.54 7.24 19.58
N LYS A 94 -1.73 7.03 18.55
CA LYS A 94 -1.94 7.62 17.22
C LYS A 94 -1.56 6.65 16.12
N VAL A 95 -2.60 6.01 15.61
CA VAL A 95 -2.60 5.20 14.40
C VAL A 95 -3.49 5.83 13.35
N ILE A 96 -3.08 5.75 12.08
CA ILE A 96 -3.95 6.01 10.94
C ILE A 96 -3.88 4.78 10.03
N ILE A 97 -5.03 4.17 9.78
CA ILE A 97 -5.19 3.05 8.83
C ILE A 97 -5.85 3.62 7.58
N VAL A 98 -5.21 3.44 6.43
CA VAL A 98 -5.79 3.76 5.12
C VAL A 98 -5.69 2.53 4.22
N PHE A 99 -6.77 2.18 3.55
CA PHE A 99 -6.72 1.24 2.42
C PHE A 99 -7.84 1.50 1.43
N ASP A 100 -7.59 1.20 0.15
CA ASP A 100 -8.50 1.54 -0.93
C ASP A 100 -8.25 0.77 -2.24
N PHE A 101 -9.24 0.83 -3.13
CA PHE A 101 -9.12 0.51 -4.54
C PHE A 101 -8.63 1.74 -5.30
N GLN A 102 -7.35 1.75 -5.67
CA GLN A 102 -6.72 2.92 -6.27
C GLN A 102 -6.69 2.82 -7.80
N HIS A 103 -7.61 3.51 -8.45
CA HIS A 103 -7.78 3.39 -9.90
C HIS A 103 -6.65 4.09 -10.67
N PRO A 104 -6.03 3.46 -11.69
CA PRO A 104 -4.87 4.04 -12.38
C PRO A 104 -5.20 5.23 -13.28
N ILE A 105 -6.46 5.32 -13.76
CA ILE A 105 -6.93 6.43 -14.59
C ILE A 105 -7.31 7.62 -13.70
N GLU A 106 -6.72 8.80 -13.99
CA GLU A 106 -7.06 10.07 -13.35
C GLU A 106 -8.56 10.38 -13.44
N HIS A 107 -9.11 10.95 -12.36
CA HIS A 107 -10.53 11.33 -12.27
C HIS A 107 -11.54 10.21 -12.58
N CYS A 108 -11.12 8.94 -12.49
CA CYS A 108 -12.01 7.81 -12.67
C CYS A 108 -12.76 7.52 -11.36
N SER A 109 -14.03 7.95 -11.30
CA SER A 109 -14.91 7.60 -10.18
C SER A 109 -15.09 6.08 -10.12
N PHE A 110 -14.56 5.49 -9.05
CA PHE A 110 -14.64 4.06 -8.78
C PHE A 110 -15.40 3.84 -7.47
N SER A 111 -16.33 2.87 -7.47
CA SER A 111 -17.04 2.47 -6.26
C SER A 111 -17.46 1.01 -6.37
N VAL A 112 -17.40 0.30 -5.24
CA VAL A 112 -17.89 -1.05 -5.05
C VAL A 112 -19.16 -1.00 -4.22
N GLN A 113 -20.23 -1.57 -4.75
CA GLN A 113 -21.50 -1.71 -4.05
C GLN A 113 -21.36 -2.63 -2.83
N GLY A 114 -21.94 -2.24 -1.69
CA GLY A 114 -21.96 -3.05 -0.47
C GLY A 114 -20.77 -2.82 0.46
N LEU A 115 -19.75 -2.06 0.02
CA LEU A 115 -18.70 -1.55 0.90
C LEU A 115 -19.07 -0.15 1.44
N PRO A 116 -18.57 0.22 2.63
CA PRO A 116 -18.83 1.55 3.18
C PRO A 116 -18.32 2.61 2.22
N LYS A 117 -19.09 3.69 2.07
CA LYS A 117 -18.62 4.89 1.40
C LYS A 117 -17.98 5.82 2.41
N SER A 118 -16.95 6.51 1.96
CA SER A 118 -16.21 7.43 2.78
C SER A 118 -17.00 8.71 2.99
N GLU A 119 -17.11 9.17 4.25
CA GLU A 119 -17.77 10.43 4.59
C GLU A 119 -16.73 11.43 5.10
N GLY A 120 -16.35 12.41 4.27
CA GLY A 120 -15.52 13.54 4.69
C GLY A 120 -14.52 14.07 3.66
N ASP A 121 -14.00 15.27 3.91
CA ASP A 121 -12.87 15.86 3.19
C ASP A 121 -11.55 15.33 3.76
N TYR A 122 -10.78 14.64 2.93
CA TYR A 122 -9.46 14.13 3.31
C TYR A 122 -8.39 15.11 2.88
N ARG A 123 -7.70 15.70 3.87
CA ARG A 123 -6.74 16.80 3.69
C ARG A 123 -5.57 16.51 2.72
N PHE A 124 -5.35 15.25 2.38
CA PHE A 124 -4.19 14.78 1.60
C PHE A 124 -4.58 14.12 0.28
N PHE A 125 -5.86 13.87 0.03
CA PHE A 125 -6.32 13.12 -1.14
C PHE A 125 -7.37 13.92 -1.88
N GLU A 126 -7.32 13.89 -3.20
CA GLU A 126 -8.38 14.44 -4.05
C GLU A 126 -9.45 13.35 -4.27
N PRO A 127 -10.66 13.46 -3.70
CA PRO A 127 -11.70 12.45 -3.88
C PRO A 127 -12.01 12.22 -5.36
N GLY A 128 -12.10 10.96 -5.78
CA GLY A 128 -12.37 10.60 -7.17
C GLY A 128 -11.16 10.72 -8.10
N ASN A 129 -10.00 11.12 -7.62
CA ASN A 129 -8.74 11.07 -8.36
C ASN A 129 -7.81 10.02 -7.73
N HIS A 130 -7.72 8.84 -8.36
CA HIS A 130 -7.00 7.66 -7.87
C HIS A 130 -7.48 7.04 -6.55
N PHE A 131 -8.47 7.62 -5.89
CA PHE A 131 -9.13 7.07 -4.70
C PHE A 131 -10.60 6.80 -4.98
N SER A 132 -11.09 5.67 -4.51
CA SER A 132 -12.47 5.25 -4.68
C SER A 132 -13.40 5.92 -3.67
N ASP A 133 -14.71 5.87 -3.96
CA ASP A 133 -15.75 6.23 -3.00
C ASP A 133 -15.67 5.40 -1.70
N ASN A 134 -15.00 4.25 -1.75
CA ASN A 134 -14.90 3.29 -0.67
C ASN A 134 -13.60 3.39 0.13
N ILE A 135 -12.80 4.45 -0.04
CA ILE A 135 -11.58 4.65 0.77
C ILE A 135 -11.88 4.51 2.26
N TYR A 136 -11.21 3.55 2.90
CA TYR A 136 -11.34 3.31 4.32
C TYR A 136 -10.27 4.08 5.08
N ILE A 137 -10.68 4.91 6.03
CA ILE A 137 -9.78 5.67 6.89
C ILE A 137 -10.23 5.50 8.33
N ALA A 138 -9.34 4.98 9.18
CA ALA A 138 -9.57 4.89 10.62
C ALA A 138 -8.44 5.57 11.39
N LYS A 139 -8.82 6.24 12.48
CA LYS A 139 -7.88 6.76 13.49
C LYS A 139 -8.13 6.01 14.78
N CYS A 140 -7.09 5.36 15.29
CA CYS A 140 -7.20 4.49 16.45
C CYS A 140 -5.87 4.46 17.23
N THR A 141 -5.77 3.56 18.19
CA THR A 141 -4.58 3.26 19.00
C THR A 141 -3.96 1.92 18.60
N PHE A 142 -2.80 1.58 19.15
CA PHE A 142 -2.14 0.29 18.88
C PHE A 142 -3.01 -0.91 19.28
N ASP A 143 -3.77 -0.81 20.37
CA ASP A 143 -4.59 -1.91 20.87
C ASP A 143 -5.86 -2.12 20.03
N GLU A 144 -6.27 -1.11 19.28
CA GLU A 144 -7.50 -1.10 18.47
C GLU A 144 -7.25 -1.48 16.99
N VAL A 145 -5.99 -1.66 16.57
CA VAL A 145 -5.68 -1.88 15.14
C VAL A 145 -6.43 -3.07 14.56
N ASP A 146 -6.51 -4.19 15.29
CA ASP A 146 -7.13 -5.41 14.79
C ASP A 146 -8.67 -5.38 14.83
N GLU A 147 -9.28 -4.38 15.48
CA GLU A 147 -10.74 -4.17 15.40
C GLU A 147 -11.19 -3.84 13.97
N HIS A 148 -10.27 -3.32 13.15
CA HIS A 148 -10.51 -2.98 11.74
C HIS A 148 -10.21 -4.12 10.76
N LEU A 149 -9.62 -5.23 11.24
CA LEU A 149 -9.11 -6.31 10.38
C LEU A 149 -10.21 -7.01 9.58
N GLU A 150 -11.39 -7.21 10.17
CA GLU A 150 -12.52 -7.85 9.47
C GLU A 150 -13.07 -6.98 8.34
N THR A 151 -12.99 -5.65 8.45
CA THR A 151 -13.33 -4.76 7.33
C THR A 151 -12.29 -4.86 6.23
N PHE A 152 -11.01 -4.85 6.60
CA PHE A 152 -9.91 -5.02 5.66
C PHE A 152 -9.99 -6.34 4.87
N LYS A 153 -10.26 -7.46 5.54
CA LYS A 153 -10.45 -8.77 4.88
C LYS A 153 -11.60 -8.77 3.87
N LYS A 154 -12.68 -8.04 4.13
CA LYS A 154 -13.77 -7.86 3.15
C LYS A 154 -13.28 -7.14 1.88
N TYR A 155 -12.44 -6.11 2.03
CA TYR A 155 -11.85 -5.41 0.89
C TYR A 155 -10.92 -6.32 0.08
N LEU A 156 -10.08 -7.12 0.77
CA LEU A 156 -9.22 -8.10 0.12
C LEU A 156 -10.03 -9.15 -0.65
N THR A 157 -11.14 -9.63 -0.06
CA THR A 157 -12.06 -10.59 -0.69
C THR A 157 -12.66 -9.99 -1.97
N VAL A 158 -13.21 -8.78 -1.89
CA VAL A 158 -13.73 -8.05 -3.05
C VAL A 158 -12.66 -7.85 -4.11
N TYR A 159 -11.45 -7.50 -3.72
CA TYR A 159 -10.36 -7.30 -4.67
C TYR A 159 -9.98 -8.59 -5.39
N ARG A 160 -9.89 -9.70 -4.65
CA ARG A 160 -9.66 -11.04 -5.22
C ARG A 160 -10.76 -11.42 -6.20
N ASP A 161 -12.03 -11.28 -5.83
CA ASP A 161 -13.17 -11.58 -6.70
C ASP A 161 -13.11 -10.75 -8.00
N MET A 162 -12.68 -9.49 -7.90
CA MET A 162 -12.48 -8.60 -9.04
C MET A 162 -11.40 -9.13 -9.99
N LEU A 163 -10.25 -9.56 -9.45
CA LEU A 163 -9.16 -10.14 -10.23
C LEU A 163 -9.58 -11.44 -10.92
N GLU A 164 -10.26 -12.33 -10.20
CA GLU A 164 -10.70 -13.63 -10.73
C GLU A 164 -11.85 -13.50 -11.75
N SER A 165 -12.69 -12.48 -11.61
CA SER A 165 -13.75 -12.17 -12.58
C SER A 165 -13.19 -11.55 -13.86
N LYS A 166 -12.28 -10.58 -13.73
CA LYS A 166 -11.74 -9.80 -14.85
C LYS A 166 -10.59 -10.48 -15.57
N LYS A 167 -9.77 -11.23 -14.84
CA LYS A 167 -8.61 -11.98 -15.34
C LYS A 167 -7.65 -11.13 -16.17
N PRO A 168 -7.15 -9.99 -15.64
CA PRO A 168 -6.20 -9.17 -16.37
C PRO A 168 -4.93 -9.95 -16.73
N SER A 169 -4.42 -9.73 -17.93
CA SER A 169 -3.33 -10.54 -18.50
C SER A 169 -2.28 -9.74 -19.28
N GLN A 170 -2.53 -8.47 -19.59
CA GLN A 170 -1.58 -7.65 -20.35
C GLN A 170 -0.46 -7.13 -19.45
N ASN A 171 0.71 -6.87 -20.06
CA ASN A 171 1.91 -6.41 -19.38
C ASN A 171 2.31 -4.96 -19.77
N LEU A 172 1.35 -4.04 -19.78
CA LEU A 172 1.56 -2.63 -20.13
C LEU A 172 1.67 -1.73 -18.88
N MET A 173 2.52 -2.12 -17.92
CA MET A 173 2.58 -1.49 -16.58
C MET A 173 2.94 -0.01 -16.63
N TYR A 174 4.06 0.35 -17.28
CA TYR A 174 4.51 1.75 -17.40
C TYR A 174 3.44 2.63 -18.02
N LYS A 175 2.76 2.16 -19.08
CA LYS A 175 1.69 2.94 -19.70
C LYS A 175 0.47 3.11 -18.78
N THR A 176 0.11 2.06 -18.05
CA THR A 176 -1.14 2.05 -17.27
C THR A 176 -0.99 2.79 -15.94
N TYR A 177 0.15 2.66 -15.29
CA TYR A 177 0.36 3.18 -13.93
C TYR A 177 1.17 4.48 -13.88
N HIS A 178 1.59 5.04 -15.02
CA HIS A 178 2.39 6.26 -15.06
C HIS A 178 1.72 7.44 -14.35
N ASP A 179 0.47 7.76 -14.71
CA ASP A 179 -0.21 8.92 -14.12
C ASP A 179 -0.50 8.70 -12.63
N PHE A 180 -0.86 7.47 -12.26
CA PHE A 180 -1.03 7.06 -10.86
C PHE A 180 0.23 7.23 -10.02
N ASP A 181 1.37 6.64 -10.45
CA ASP A 181 2.62 6.73 -9.71
C ASP A 181 3.12 8.18 -9.65
N LYS A 182 2.96 8.95 -10.73
CA LYS A 182 3.26 10.39 -10.77
C LYS A 182 2.42 11.20 -9.79
N TYR A 183 1.12 10.92 -9.70
CA TYR A 183 0.22 11.55 -8.73
C TYR A 183 0.60 11.20 -7.29
N MET A 184 0.81 9.91 -7.01
CA MET A 184 1.17 9.44 -5.67
C MET A 184 2.52 10.00 -5.21
N ARG A 185 3.49 10.14 -6.12
CA ARG A 185 4.77 10.81 -5.86
C ARG A 185 4.60 12.28 -5.49
N ALA A 186 3.71 13.01 -6.16
CA ALA A 186 3.46 14.43 -5.87
C ALA A 186 2.83 14.64 -4.48
N LEU A 187 2.08 13.65 -3.99
CA LEU A 187 1.50 13.66 -2.65
C LEU A 187 2.48 13.29 -1.53
N ASP A 188 3.64 12.71 -1.87
CA ASP A 188 4.53 11.99 -0.94
C ASP A 188 4.80 12.74 0.39
N PRO A 189 4.15 12.31 1.50
CA PRO A 189 4.38 12.91 2.80
C PRO A 189 5.62 12.34 3.51
N VAL A 190 6.28 11.33 2.93
CA VAL A 190 7.27 10.50 3.63
C VAL A 190 8.71 10.90 3.29
N SER A 191 8.96 11.53 2.14
CA SER A 191 10.31 12.01 1.74
C SER A 191 11.03 12.76 2.85
N GLY A 192 10.40 13.78 3.46
CA GLY A 192 11.02 14.58 4.52
C GLY A 192 11.44 13.74 5.74
N TYR A 193 10.60 12.79 6.14
CA TYR A 193 10.90 11.86 7.23
C TYR A 193 12.07 10.93 6.86
N LEU A 194 12.03 10.36 5.66
CA LEU A 194 13.08 9.46 5.15
C LEU A 194 14.43 10.17 5.01
N LYS A 195 14.46 11.38 4.44
CA LYS A 195 15.68 12.22 4.32
C LYS A 195 16.30 12.44 5.69
N GLY A 196 15.47 12.75 6.69
CA GLY A 196 15.89 12.94 8.07
C GLY A 196 16.50 11.70 8.73
N LYS A 197 16.11 10.48 8.34
CA LYS A 197 16.56 9.22 8.94
C LYS A 197 17.70 8.54 8.19
N PHE A 198 17.60 8.49 6.86
CA PHE A 198 18.46 7.67 5.99
C PHE A 198 19.34 8.49 5.04
N GLY A 199 19.12 9.81 4.95
CA GLY A 199 19.84 10.69 4.02
C GLY A 199 19.06 10.93 2.72
N GLU A 200 19.44 12.00 2.01
CA GLU A 200 18.72 12.49 0.82
C GLU A 200 18.71 11.49 -0.33
N GLU A 201 19.87 11.02 -0.75
CA GLU A 201 20.04 10.07 -1.85
C GLU A 201 19.24 8.77 -1.66
N LYS A 202 19.24 8.23 -0.42
CA LYS A 202 18.46 7.04 -0.10
C LYS A 202 16.96 7.31 -0.14
N ALA A 203 16.52 8.43 0.42
CA ALA A 203 15.11 8.77 0.40
C ALA A 203 14.59 8.95 -1.04
N GLU A 204 15.35 9.64 -1.89
CA GLU A 204 14.98 9.89 -3.28
C GLU A 204 14.94 8.60 -4.11
N SER A 205 15.96 7.73 -3.99
CA SER A 205 15.95 6.42 -4.66
C SER A 205 14.80 5.52 -4.20
N LEU A 206 14.40 5.54 -2.91
CA LEU A 206 13.23 4.77 -2.47
C LEU A 206 11.94 5.27 -3.14
N VAL A 207 11.78 6.59 -3.26
CA VAL A 207 10.58 7.17 -3.87
C VAL A 207 10.54 6.89 -5.37
N ASP A 208 11.62 7.22 -6.07
CA ASP A 208 11.68 7.23 -7.52
C ASP A 208 11.91 5.82 -8.11
N ASP A 209 12.77 5.00 -7.49
CA ASP A 209 13.16 3.71 -8.05
C ASP A 209 12.32 2.53 -7.50
N PHE A 210 11.57 2.74 -6.40
CA PHE A 210 10.84 1.66 -5.73
C PHE A 210 9.34 1.94 -5.51
N LEU A 211 8.99 3.02 -4.80
CA LEU A 211 7.60 3.29 -4.42
C LEU A 211 6.72 3.59 -5.64
N PHE A 212 7.22 4.42 -6.56
CA PHE A 212 6.47 4.98 -7.69
C PHE A 212 7.26 4.92 -9.01
N CYS A 213 7.82 3.74 -9.30
CA CYS A 213 8.75 3.54 -10.42
C CYS A 213 8.10 3.38 -11.81
N TYR A 214 6.79 3.55 -11.94
CA TYR A 214 6.12 3.62 -13.24
C TYR A 214 5.85 5.05 -13.73
N GLY A 215 6.01 6.06 -12.87
CA GLY A 215 5.79 7.48 -13.17
C GLY A 215 7.00 8.23 -13.72
#